data_AF-A0A350TJS2-F1
#
_entry.id   AF-A0A350TJS2-F1
#
_cell.length_a   1.000
_cell.length_b   1.000
_cell.length_c   1.000
_cell.angle_alpha   90.00
_cell.angle_beta   90.00
_cell.angle_gamma   90.00
#
_symmetry.space_group_name_H-M   'P 1'
#
loop_
_entity.id
_entity.type
_entity.pdbx_description
1 polymer ?
#
loop_
_entity_poly.entity_id
_entity_poly.type
_entity_poly.pdbx_seq_one_letter_code
_entity_poly.pdbx_strand_id
1 'polypeptide(L)'
;MAVSKLSNNVGKTTSPASVTETQDSVWLFSWVECLGPIAWNARSNQSYIDTVDNKEGSQYAWFKQQGVAGEQGHASLDRSVAGSSNPGVWWMRSSAPNVATSFGDMGPEVDNGGYASTAEGVVFGFCL
;
A
#
# COMPACT_ATOMS: atom_id res chain seq x y z
N MET A 1 4.76 -13.04 -18.44
CA MET A 1 3.48 -12.36 -18.75
C MET A 1 3.44 -11.08 -17.94
N ALA A 2 2.83 -10.01 -18.46
CA ALA A 2 2.62 -8.76 -17.73
C ALA A 2 1.22 -8.74 -17.12
N VAL A 3 1.04 -8.00 -16.02
CA VAL A 3 -0.24 -7.80 -15.35
C VAL A 3 -0.59 -6.32 -15.36
N SER A 4 -1.87 -6.03 -15.64
CA SER A 4 -2.46 -4.72 -15.44
C SER A 4 -2.57 -4.39 -13.95
N LYS A 5 -1.88 -3.33 -13.50
CA LYS A 5 -1.92 -2.85 -12.12
C LYS A 5 -2.36 -1.40 -12.10
N LEU A 6 -3.30 -1.05 -11.22
CA LEU A 6 -3.72 0.33 -11.01
C LEU A 6 -2.87 0.96 -9.92
N SER A 7 -2.36 2.17 -10.14
CA SER A 7 -1.59 2.89 -9.15
C SER A 7 -1.81 4.39 -9.29
N ASN A 8 -1.74 5.12 -8.19
CA ASN A 8 -1.52 6.55 -8.21
C ASN A 8 -0.16 6.85 -8.87
N ASN A 9 -0.20 7.24 -10.13
CA ASN A 9 0.99 7.49 -10.96
C ASN A 9 1.39 8.97 -11.01
N VAL A 10 0.76 9.83 -10.20
CA VAL A 10 1.05 11.27 -10.17
C VAL A 10 1.62 11.76 -8.83
N GLY A 11 1.65 10.92 -7.79
CA GLY A 11 2.14 11.29 -6.47
C GLY A 11 1.07 12.03 -5.65
N LYS A 12 1.43 13.19 -5.09
CA LYS A 12 0.49 13.98 -4.27
C LYS A 12 -0.73 14.43 -5.09
N THR A 13 -1.92 14.02 -4.67
CA THR A 13 -3.17 14.20 -5.43
C THR A 13 -4.40 14.08 -4.52
N THR A 14 -5.48 14.74 -4.92
CA THR A 14 -6.82 14.53 -4.34
C THR A 14 -7.77 13.85 -5.32
N SER A 15 -7.31 13.57 -6.54
CA SER A 15 -8.15 13.09 -7.63
C SER A 15 -8.02 11.59 -7.82
N PRO A 16 -9.09 10.79 -7.72
CA PRO A 16 -9.04 9.36 -8.02
C PRO A 16 -8.72 9.07 -9.50
N ALA A 17 -8.88 10.05 -10.40
CA ALA A 17 -8.49 9.90 -11.81
C ALA A 17 -6.97 9.84 -12.03
N SER A 18 -6.19 10.13 -10.99
CA SER A 18 -4.73 9.92 -10.99
C SER A 18 -4.33 8.45 -10.93
N VAL A 19 -5.27 7.58 -10.56
CA VAL A 19 -5.05 6.14 -10.53
C VAL A 19 -5.21 5.59 -11.95
N THR A 20 -4.09 5.23 -12.55
CA THR A 20 -4.03 4.75 -13.93
C THR A 20 -3.31 3.42 -14.00
N GLU A 21 -3.51 2.71 -15.11
CA GLU A 21 -2.98 1.37 -15.30
C GLU A 21 -1.52 1.37 -15.78
N THR A 22 -0.71 0.49 -15.20
CA THR A 22 0.62 0.10 -15.64
C THR A 22 0.63 -1.37 -16.04
N GLN A 23 1.58 -1.75 -16.90
CA GLN A 23 1.81 -3.13 -17.33
C GLN A 23 3.10 -3.65 -16.71
N ASP A 24 2.96 -4.48 -15.68
CA ASP A 24 4.08 -4.85 -14.81
C ASP A 24 4.38 -6.34 -14.89
N SER A 25 5.65 -6.70 -15.05
CA SER A 25 6.12 -8.09 -14.93
C SER A 25 6.36 -8.50 -13.48
N VAL A 26 6.63 -7.51 -12.61
CA VAL A 26 6.82 -7.61 -11.17
C VAL A 26 6.23 -6.35 -10.56
N TRP A 27 5.49 -6.45 -9.47
CA TRP A 27 4.88 -5.29 -8.80
C TRP A 27 4.99 -5.39 -7.28
N LEU A 28 4.93 -4.25 -6.60
CA LEU A 28 4.65 -4.20 -5.16
C LEU A 28 3.14 -4.13 -4.95
N PHE A 29 2.63 -4.57 -3.80
CA PHE A 29 1.21 -4.46 -3.50
C PHE A 29 0.80 -3.01 -3.22
N SER A 30 -0.45 -2.66 -3.48
CA SER A 30 -1.06 -1.44 -2.92
C SER A 30 -1.66 -1.70 -1.54
N TRP A 31 -1.99 -0.65 -0.78
CA TRP A 31 -2.67 -0.82 0.50
C TRP A 31 -4.00 -1.58 0.36
N VAL A 32 -4.85 -1.19 -0.58
CA VAL A 32 -6.17 -1.85 -0.77
C VAL A 32 -6.03 -3.32 -1.17
N GLU A 33 -4.95 -3.67 -1.87
CA GLU A 33 -4.64 -5.05 -2.26
C GLU A 33 -4.25 -5.91 -1.06
N CYS A 34 -3.57 -5.36 -0.05
CA CYS A 34 -3.19 -6.05 1.17
C CYS A 34 -4.30 -6.02 2.23
N LEU A 35 -4.75 -4.82 2.58
CA LEU A 35 -5.56 -4.51 3.75
C LEU A 35 -7.07 -4.57 3.47
N GLY A 36 -7.45 -4.56 2.19
CA GLY A 36 -8.83 -4.40 1.78
C GLY A 36 -9.28 -2.94 1.83
N PRO A 37 -10.60 -2.68 1.84
CA PRO A 37 -11.12 -1.33 1.78
C PRO A 37 -10.57 -0.43 2.89
N ILE A 38 -9.96 0.68 2.49
CA ILE A 38 -9.35 1.69 3.37
C ILE A 38 -10.42 2.69 3.79
N ALA A 39 -10.50 2.99 5.08
CA ALA A 39 -11.54 3.91 5.62
C ALA A 39 -11.10 4.69 6.86
N TRP A 40 -9.82 4.63 7.25
CA TRP A 40 -9.33 5.24 8.49
C TRP A 40 -9.22 6.77 8.39
N ASN A 41 -9.21 7.36 7.19
CA ASN A 41 -9.23 8.83 7.03
C ASN A 41 -10.65 9.41 6.88
N ALA A 42 -11.71 8.57 6.90
CA ALA A 42 -13.07 8.97 6.55
C ALA A 42 -13.66 10.13 7.40
N ARG A 43 -13.17 10.33 8.62
CA ARG A 43 -13.64 11.38 9.55
C ARG A 43 -12.78 12.65 9.55
N SER A 44 -11.77 12.72 8.69
CA SER A 44 -10.83 13.84 8.59
C SER A 44 -11.05 14.65 7.31
N ASN A 45 -10.37 15.79 7.19
CA ASN A 45 -10.24 16.51 5.91
C ASN A 45 -9.35 15.77 4.88
N GLN A 46 -8.92 14.55 5.19
CA GLN A 46 -8.06 13.70 4.36
C GLN A 46 -8.80 12.46 3.80
N SER A 47 -10.13 12.42 3.83
CA SER A 47 -10.92 11.31 3.25
C SER A 47 -10.68 11.08 1.74
N TYR A 48 -10.07 12.04 1.04
CA TYR A 48 -9.61 11.86 -0.34
C TYR A 48 -8.48 10.83 -0.46
N ILE A 49 -7.68 10.61 0.60
CA ILE A 49 -6.62 9.59 0.65
C ILE A 49 -7.26 8.21 0.46
N ASP A 50 -8.25 7.86 1.30
CA ASP A 50 -9.03 6.63 1.17
C ASP A 50 -9.64 6.49 -0.23
N THR A 51 -10.10 7.60 -0.82
CA THR A 51 -10.70 7.60 -2.17
C THR A 51 -9.69 7.26 -3.26
N VAL A 52 -8.45 7.74 -3.15
CA VAL A 52 -7.35 7.45 -4.09
C VAL A 52 -6.86 6.02 -3.88
N ASP A 53 -6.54 5.62 -2.66
CA ASP A 53 -5.96 4.31 -2.36
C ASP A 53 -6.91 3.16 -2.71
N ASN A 54 -8.21 3.32 -2.45
CA ASN A 54 -9.21 2.31 -2.80
C ASN A 54 -9.42 2.15 -4.32
N LYS A 55 -8.90 3.05 -5.16
CA LYS A 55 -8.98 2.90 -6.62
C LYS A 55 -7.88 2.03 -7.20
N GLU A 56 -6.85 1.70 -6.42
CA GLU A 56 -5.68 0.95 -6.91
C GLU A 56 -5.93 -0.56 -7.05
N GLY A 57 -7.08 -1.07 -6.60
CA GLY A 57 -7.42 -2.48 -6.77
C GLY A 57 -8.45 -3.01 -5.78
N SER A 58 -8.29 -4.27 -5.40
CA SER A 58 -9.13 -4.96 -4.43
C SER A 58 -8.28 -5.98 -3.68
N GLN A 59 -8.68 -6.30 -2.45
CA GLN A 59 -7.92 -7.20 -1.59
C GLN A 59 -7.67 -8.55 -2.27
N TYR A 60 -6.42 -9.02 -2.25
CA TYR A 60 -6.13 -10.37 -2.69
C TYR A 60 -6.74 -11.40 -1.73
N ALA A 61 -7.28 -12.48 -2.31
CA ALA A 61 -7.88 -13.57 -1.55
C ALA A 61 -6.91 -14.18 -0.53
N TRP A 62 -5.61 -14.24 -0.85
CA TRP A 62 -4.60 -14.76 0.07
C TRP A 62 -4.51 -13.94 1.36
N PHE A 63 -4.40 -12.60 1.27
CA PHE A 63 -4.36 -11.74 2.46
C PHE A 63 -5.65 -11.86 3.28
N LYS A 64 -6.80 -11.87 2.60
CA LYS A 64 -8.10 -12.08 3.24
C LYS A 64 -8.18 -13.41 4.00
N GLN A 65 -7.64 -14.49 3.44
CA GLN A 65 -7.59 -15.82 4.08
C GLN A 65 -6.66 -15.84 5.29
N GLN A 66 -5.61 -15.01 5.31
CA GLN A 66 -4.75 -14.81 6.49
C GLN A 66 -5.39 -13.91 7.56
N GLY A 67 -6.65 -13.52 7.39
CA GLY A 67 -7.37 -12.65 8.31
C GLY A 67 -6.98 -11.19 8.23
N VAL A 68 -6.27 -10.77 7.17
CA VAL A 68 -5.86 -9.37 7.02
C VAL A 68 -7.08 -8.47 6.80
N ALA A 69 -7.25 -7.43 7.62
CA ALA A 69 -8.38 -6.51 7.52
C ALA A 69 -8.09 -5.11 8.09
N GLY A 70 -7.87 -4.13 7.22
CA GLY A 70 -7.69 -2.73 7.59
C GLY A 70 -6.52 -2.46 8.53
N GLU A 71 -6.57 -1.30 9.20
CA GLU A 71 -5.52 -0.77 10.09
C GLU A 71 -5.25 -1.61 11.34
N GLN A 72 -6.23 -2.37 11.84
CA GLN A 72 -6.09 -3.10 13.10
C GLN A 72 -5.88 -4.61 12.89
N GLY A 73 -6.09 -5.08 11.67
CA GLY A 73 -6.09 -6.50 11.33
C GLY A 73 -4.92 -6.91 10.46
N HIS A 74 -3.74 -6.31 10.55
CA HIS A 74 -2.62 -6.60 9.64
C HIS A 74 -1.35 -7.11 10.30
N ALA A 75 -1.38 -7.46 11.60
CA ALA A 75 -0.18 -7.94 12.32
C ALA A 75 0.49 -9.16 11.65
N SER A 76 -0.25 -9.97 10.88
CA SER A 76 0.30 -11.08 10.09
C SER A 76 1.18 -10.63 8.91
N LEU A 77 1.17 -9.34 8.57
CA LEU A 77 2.03 -8.70 7.56
C LEU A 77 3.31 -8.11 8.14
N ASP A 78 3.47 -8.09 9.46
CA ASP A 78 4.71 -7.62 10.08
C ASP A 78 5.87 -8.51 9.64
N ARG A 79 6.98 -7.90 9.23
CA ARG A 79 8.19 -8.59 8.77
C ARG A 79 9.37 -8.08 9.54
N SER A 80 10.23 -8.98 10.00
CA SER A 80 11.52 -8.62 10.58
C SER A 80 12.63 -9.15 9.67
N VAL A 81 13.67 -8.33 9.48
CA VAL A 81 14.92 -8.82 8.89
C VAL A 81 15.52 -9.86 9.83
N ALA A 82 16.06 -10.95 9.29
CA ALA A 82 16.69 -11.98 10.10
C ALA A 82 17.77 -11.37 11.01
N GLY A 83 17.67 -11.61 12.32
CA GLY A 83 18.55 -11.02 13.34
C GLY A 83 18.11 -9.66 13.88
N SER A 84 16.99 -9.08 13.40
CA SER A 84 16.36 -7.91 13.99
C SER A 84 15.35 -8.29 15.07
N SER A 85 15.34 -7.58 16.19
CA SER A 85 14.31 -7.69 17.23
C SER A 85 13.05 -6.87 16.92
N ASN A 86 13.14 -5.94 15.96
CA ASN A 86 12.04 -5.03 15.63
C ASN A 86 11.46 -5.38 14.26
N PRO A 87 10.12 -5.41 14.12
CA PRO A 87 9.48 -5.45 12.81
C PRO A 87 9.92 -4.24 12.00
N GLY A 88 10.33 -4.49 10.76
CA GLY A 88 10.68 -3.48 9.78
C GLY A 88 9.48 -3.10 8.93
N VAL A 89 9.63 -1.97 8.25
CA VAL A 89 8.66 -1.45 7.30
C VAL A 89 9.04 -1.92 5.89
N TRP A 90 8.05 -2.10 5.01
CA TRP A 90 8.27 -2.40 3.59
C TRP A 90 7.37 -1.60 2.66
N TRP A 91 7.88 -1.29 1.47
CA TRP A 91 7.24 -0.39 0.51
C TRP A 91 5.99 -0.99 -0.17
N MET A 92 4.97 -0.15 -0.32
CA MET A 92 3.84 -0.35 -1.22
C MET A 92 4.12 0.31 -2.59
N ARG A 93 3.33 -0.06 -3.60
CA ARG A 93 3.34 0.59 -4.92
C ARG A 93 2.73 2.00 -4.89
N SER A 94 1.80 2.23 -3.96
CA SER A 94 1.00 3.44 -3.83
C SER A 94 1.88 4.65 -3.53
N SER A 95 1.76 5.73 -4.29
CA SER A 95 2.34 7.02 -3.87
C SER A 95 1.44 7.67 -2.83
N ALA A 96 2.01 8.33 -1.81
CA ALA A 96 1.22 8.96 -0.76
C ALA A 96 0.40 10.15 -1.33
N PRO A 97 -0.95 10.14 -1.26
CA PRO A 97 -1.76 11.19 -1.88
C PRO A 97 -1.60 12.57 -1.20
N ASN A 98 -1.16 12.62 0.05
CA ASN A 98 -1.03 13.82 0.87
C ASN A 98 0.39 14.44 0.86
N VAL A 99 1.44 13.67 0.57
CA VAL A 99 2.85 14.09 0.68
C VAL A 99 3.63 13.77 -0.59
N ALA A 100 4.24 14.80 -1.20
CA ALA A 100 4.93 14.67 -2.49
C ALA A 100 6.24 13.85 -2.45
N THR A 101 6.76 13.61 -1.24
CA THR A 101 8.05 12.95 -1.00
C THR A 101 7.87 11.58 -0.35
N SER A 102 6.67 11.00 -0.40
CA SER A 102 6.34 9.78 0.33
C SER A 102 5.62 8.75 -0.53
N PHE A 103 5.81 7.49 -0.16
CA PHE A 103 5.11 6.33 -0.70
C PHE A 103 4.39 5.62 0.43
N GLY A 104 3.31 4.92 0.11
CA GLY A 104 2.69 4.01 1.05
C GLY A 104 3.67 2.92 1.47
N ASP A 105 3.56 2.51 2.72
CA ASP A 105 4.42 1.51 3.33
C ASP A 105 3.61 0.63 4.28
N MET A 106 4.21 -0.46 4.73
CA MET A 106 3.58 -1.43 5.63
C MET A 106 4.51 -1.75 6.79
N GLY A 107 4.03 -1.49 7.99
CA GLY A 107 4.67 -1.91 9.23
C GLY A 107 3.64 -2.09 10.35
N PRO A 108 4.11 -2.21 11.60
CA PRO A 108 3.24 -2.31 12.78
C PRO A 108 2.30 -1.10 12.94
N GLU A 109 2.73 0.06 12.45
CA GLU A 109 1.96 1.29 12.38
C GLU A 109 1.69 1.57 10.89
N VAL A 110 0.41 1.85 10.55
CA VAL A 110 0.01 2.19 9.18
C VAL A 110 -0.27 3.68 9.13
N ASP A 111 0.73 4.46 8.75
CA ASP A 111 0.68 5.91 8.98
C ASP A 111 0.95 6.69 7.69
N ASN A 112 -0.01 6.65 6.76
CA ASN A 112 0.00 7.41 5.49
C ASN A 112 1.33 7.39 4.69
N GLY A 113 2.22 6.42 4.94
CA GLY A 113 3.43 6.17 4.16
C GLY A 113 4.74 6.67 4.79
N GLY A 114 5.84 6.22 4.21
CA GLY A 114 7.21 6.56 4.56
C GLY A 114 7.82 7.59 3.60
N TYR A 115 8.85 8.32 4.05
CA TYR A 115 9.60 9.23 3.18
C TYR A 115 10.42 8.45 2.15
N ALA A 116 10.40 8.84 0.88
CA ALA A 116 11.11 8.14 -0.20
C ALA A 116 12.64 8.00 -0.01
N SER A 117 13.24 8.71 0.95
CA SER A 117 14.64 8.57 1.32
C SER A 117 14.92 7.50 2.39
N THR A 118 13.91 6.84 2.96
CA THR A 118 14.09 5.78 3.95
C THR A 118 14.50 4.47 3.29
N ALA A 119 15.28 3.69 4.02
CA ALA A 119 15.64 2.34 3.62
C ALA A 119 14.60 1.37 4.22
N GLU A 120 13.77 0.78 3.37
CA GLU A 120 12.72 -0.14 3.78
C GLU A 120 12.76 -1.44 2.96
N GLY A 121 12.09 -2.47 3.47
CA GLY A 121 11.95 -3.75 2.80
C GLY A 121 11.11 -3.64 1.53
N VAL A 122 11.13 -4.72 0.73
CA VAL A 122 10.34 -4.81 -0.50
C VAL A 122 9.70 -6.18 -0.58
N VAL A 123 8.39 -6.23 -0.83
CA VAL A 123 7.62 -7.47 -1.00
C VAL A 123 7.03 -7.50 -2.41
N PHE A 124 7.53 -8.42 -3.23
CA PHE A 124 7.12 -8.54 -4.63
C PHE A 124 5.94 -9.48 -4.83
N GLY A 125 4.97 -9.04 -5.61
CA GLY A 125 4.09 -9.91 -6.39
C GLY A 125 4.75 -10.29 -7.72
N PHE A 126 4.55 -11.52 -8.13
CA PHE A 126 5.01 -12.04 -9.43
C PHE A 126 3.92 -12.93 -10.04
N CYS A 127 3.87 -12.96 -11.37
CA CYS A 127 3.14 -14.00 -12.09
C CYS A 127 4.02 -15.23 -12.25
N LEU A 128 3.51 -16.39 -11.84
CA LEU A 128 4.06 -17.70 -12.15
C LEU A 128 3.55 -18.18 -13.52
#